data_AF-A0A2G1YL10-F1
#
_entry.id   AF-A0A2G1YL10-F1
#
_cell.length_a   1.000
_cell.length_b   1.000
_cell.length_c   1.000
_cell.angle_alpha   90.00
_cell.angle_beta   90.00
_cell.angle_gamma   90.00
#
_symmetry.space_group_name_H-M   'P 1'
#
loop_
_entity.id
_entity.type
_entity.pdbx_description
1 polymer ?
#
loop_
_entity_poly.entity_id
_entity_poly.type
_entity_poly.pdbx_seq_one_letter_code
_entity_poly.pdbx_strand_id
1 'polypeptide(L)'
;MAHIEFLDETMRDGQQSLWGLRMRAGMALPVSPLIDKTGFKTIDLTGGGMLDVLTRYCQENYWEGLDLLVASMPNTPLRAGLRANANVTFSVSPRALMDLWVRRLCAHGVRSFWIYDVLFGFDNMLRLAKVAKESDAWVAAAVMFALSPVHTDEYYAQKVRVLAASPDVDSILLYDTAGVLEKERLQTLMPGIVAAANGKPIEFHANNLLGMTAKAYLDAVDLGVSVLHTASKPMANGPSVPATETMVRNIELKGHTHNLDSSLFQPVADHFRAVGKAAGFLVDQYAEYDVFSIEHQIPGGMMGTFKAQLAMHNMTDRIGDVLAEVAAVRKDLGYPGMATPFSQLVGIQAVLNIVTGERYGTVPDEVVQYAAGFYGETVAPIDANVLDRIMGSARAKEVLDNPPPDPDLAELMKQYGTQDEDELILRATVPQADIDKMRASGPVRRDYPLLSSPELEQMRKLMQVATMPVVELKSAGLNLSLRRDS
;
A
#
# COMPACT_ATOMS: atom_id res chain seq x y z
N MET A 1 -0.22 15.46 -28.93
CA MET A 1 0.61 15.74 -27.75
C MET A 1 -0.32 15.75 -26.55
N ALA A 2 -0.21 14.75 -25.67
CA ALA A 2 -0.95 14.70 -24.42
C ALA A 2 -0.17 15.42 -23.30
N HIS A 3 -0.90 15.93 -22.32
CA HIS A 3 -0.32 16.40 -21.05
C HIS A 3 -0.54 15.30 -20.01
N ILE A 4 0.53 14.84 -19.37
CA ILE A 4 0.50 13.75 -18.40
C ILE A 4 0.75 14.30 -17.01
N GLU A 5 -0.17 14.00 -16.12
CA GLU A 5 -0.01 14.27 -14.69
C GLU A 5 0.66 13.08 -14.02
N PHE A 6 1.47 13.36 -13.00
CA PHE A 6 2.13 12.34 -12.19
C PHE A 6 1.64 12.42 -10.75
N LEU A 7 1.46 11.24 -10.16
CA LEU A 7 1.20 11.04 -8.74
C LEU A 7 2.42 10.38 -8.12
N ASP A 8 2.91 10.94 -7.00
CA ASP A 8 4.03 10.35 -6.26
C ASP A 8 3.56 9.25 -5.30
N GLU A 9 4.19 8.08 -5.39
CA GLU A 9 3.94 6.92 -4.53
C GLU A 9 5.11 6.65 -3.56
N THR A 10 6.12 7.53 -3.52
CA THR A 10 7.39 7.28 -2.84
C THR A 10 7.21 6.95 -1.36
N MET A 11 6.32 7.68 -0.68
CA MET A 11 6.07 7.54 0.77
C MET A 11 4.92 6.60 1.12
N ARG A 12 4.14 6.12 0.15
CA ARG A 12 3.07 5.14 0.35
C ARG A 12 3.39 3.80 -0.30
N ASP A 13 3.08 3.58 -1.58
CA ASP A 13 3.29 2.26 -2.19
C ASP A 13 4.77 1.88 -2.35
N GLY A 14 5.64 2.86 -2.60
CA GLY A 14 7.09 2.64 -2.72
C GLY A 14 7.67 1.99 -1.48
N GLN A 15 7.42 2.59 -0.31
CA GLN A 15 7.89 2.06 0.96
C GLN A 15 7.06 0.88 1.47
N GLN A 16 5.79 0.76 1.08
CA GLN A 16 5.02 -0.47 1.31
C GLN A 16 5.70 -1.67 0.62
N SER A 17 6.01 -1.51 -0.66
CA SER A 17 6.52 -2.57 -1.52
C SER A 17 7.97 -2.94 -1.22
N LEU A 18 8.80 -1.97 -0.81
CA LEU A 18 10.23 -2.20 -0.58
C LEU A 18 10.61 -2.30 0.89
N TRP A 19 9.95 -1.53 1.76
CA TRP A 19 10.34 -1.35 3.17
C TRP A 19 9.31 -1.94 4.14
N GLY A 20 8.18 -2.45 3.62
CA GLY A 20 7.14 -3.10 4.41
C GLY A 20 6.39 -2.14 5.34
N LEU A 21 6.10 -0.92 4.88
CA LEU A 21 5.40 0.13 5.65
C LEU A 21 6.18 0.69 6.85
N ARG A 22 7.51 0.49 6.91
CA ARG A 22 8.36 0.89 8.05
C ARG A 22 9.03 2.26 7.92
N MET A 23 8.60 3.09 6.96
CA MET A 23 9.08 4.47 6.84
C MET A 23 8.53 5.33 7.98
N ARG A 24 9.41 5.71 8.90
CA ARG A 24 9.12 6.66 9.99
C ARG A 24 9.18 8.11 9.51
N ALA A 25 8.52 9.02 10.21
CA ALA A 25 8.48 10.44 9.83
C ALA A 25 9.88 11.03 9.63
N GLY A 26 10.81 10.81 10.57
CA GLY A 26 12.19 11.31 10.48
C GLY A 26 13.00 10.79 9.28
N MET A 27 12.56 9.69 8.65
CA MET A 27 13.16 9.18 7.41
C MET A 27 12.77 10.00 6.19
N ALA A 28 11.60 10.64 6.18
CA ALA A 28 11.07 11.36 5.02
C ALA A 28 11.07 12.88 5.22
N LEU A 29 10.89 13.38 6.45
CA LEU A 29 10.81 14.80 6.78
C LEU A 29 11.94 15.67 6.20
N PRO A 30 13.22 15.24 6.16
CA PRO A 30 14.27 16.08 5.60
C PRO A 30 14.12 16.36 4.10
N VAL A 31 13.36 15.52 3.37
CA VAL A 31 13.24 15.58 1.91
C VAL A 31 11.82 15.85 1.42
N SER A 32 10.80 15.67 2.26
CA SER A 32 9.40 15.89 1.90
C SER A 32 9.09 17.28 1.32
N PRO A 33 9.72 18.40 1.77
CA PRO A 33 9.48 19.70 1.12
C PRO A 33 9.99 19.78 -0.32
N LEU A 34 10.92 18.92 -0.74
CA LEU A 34 11.37 18.83 -2.12
C LEU A 34 10.35 18.07 -2.98
N ILE A 35 9.76 17.00 -2.44
CA ILE A 35 8.69 16.23 -3.11
C ILE A 35 7.49 17.16 -3.37
N ASP A 36 7.06 17.91 -2.35
CA ASP A 36 5.97 18.89 -2.44
C ASP A 36 6.20 19.98 -3.50
N LYS A 37 7.46 20.42 -3.68
CA LYS A 37 7.82 21.42 -4.71
C LYS A 37 8.01 20.83 -6.10
N THR A 38 8.02 19.51 -6.25
CA THR A 38 8.32 18.85 -7.52
C THR A 38 7.24 19.08 -8.57
N GLY A 39 6.00 19.41 -8.17
CA GLY A 39 4.90 19.70 -9.09
C GLY A 39 4.01 18.49 -9.38
N PHE A 40 4.03 17.47 -8.50
CA PHE A 40 3.07 16.37 -8.57
C PHE A 40 1.63 16.87 -8.41
N LYS A 41 0.69 16.21 -9.08
CA LYS A 41 -0.75 16.49 -8.91
C LYS A 41 -1.21 16.18 -7.49
N THR A 42 -0.67 15.09 -6.96
CA THR A 42 -1.05 14.49 -5.67
C THR A 42 0.15 13.68 -5.18
N ILE A 43 0.34 13.60 -3.86
CA ILE A 43 1.34 12.75 -3.22
C ILE A 43 0.58 11.72 -2.38
N ASP A 44 0.71 10.44 -2.70
CA ASP A 44 0.18 9.37 -1.85
C ASP A 44 1.11 9.18 -0.66
N LEU A 45 0.54 9.32 0.54
CA LEU A 45 1.29 9.47 1.78
C LEU A 45 0.95 8.40 2.80
N THR A 46 -0.33 8.02 2.93
CA THR A 46 -0.76 7.27 4.11
C THR A 46 -1.91 6.28 3.85
N GLY A 47 -2.24 5.48 4.86
CA GLY A 47 -3.32 4.51 4.84
C GLY A 47 -3.34 3.67 6.12
N GLY A 48 -4.40 2.87 6.29
CA GLY A 48 -4.62 2.11 7.53
C GLY A 48 -3.46 1.19 7.94
N GLY A 49 -2.80 0.55 6.97
CA GLY A 49 -1.66 -0.33 7.24
C GLY A 49 -0.46 0.38 7.87
N MET A 50 -0.28 1.68 7.61
CA MET A 50 0.80 2.45 8.24
C MET A 50 0.53 2.66 9.73
N LEU A 51 -0.74 2.81 10.15
CA LEU A 51 -1.08 2.92 11.56
C LEU A 51 -0.69 1.65 12.33
N ASP A 52 -1.03 0.47 11.82
CA ASP A 52 -0.63 -0.81 12.44
C ASP A 52 0.90 -0.94 12.48
N VAL A 53 1.56 -0.73 11.34
CA VAL A 53 2.99 -1.02 11.22
C VAL A 53 3.85 -0.05 12.02
N LEU A 54 3.55 1.25 11.95
CA LEU A 54 4.30 2.26 12.68
C LEU A 54 4.13 2.09 14.19
N THR A 55 2.92 1.81 14.65
CA THR A 55 2.66 1.61 16.09
C THR A 55 3.36 0.34 16.59
N ARG A 56 3.14 -0.80 15.93
CA ARG A 56 3.58 -2.11 16.47
C ARG A 56 5.05 -2.40 16.25
N TYR A 57 5.56 -2.09 15.07
CA TYR A 57 6.93 -2.48 14.68
C TYR A 57 7.92 -1.34 14.75
N CYS A 58 7.47 -0.09 14.54
CA CYS A 58 8.35 1.08 14.58
C CYS A 58 8.27 1.84 15.90
N GLN A 59 7.25 1.54 16.74
CA GLN A 59 6.97 2.21 18.00
C GLN A 59 6.88 3.73 17.85
N GLU A 60 6.28 4.18 16.75
CA GLU A 60 6.11 5.59 16.40
C GLU A 60 4.64 5.96 16.37
N ASN A 61 4.29 7.14 16.92
CA ASN A 61 2.93 7.65 16.89
C ASN A 61 2.55 8.03 15.46
N TYR A 62 1.59 7.29 14.90
CA TYR A 62 1.08 7.47 13.54
C TYR A 62 0.53 8.89 13.29
N TRP A 63 -0.30 9.41 14.19
CA TRP A 63 -0.94 10.72 14.01
C TRP A 63 0.08 11.86 14.09
N GLU A 64 0.98 11.83 15.07
CA GLU A 64 2.04 12.84 15.21
C GLU A 64 3.00 12.80 14.01
N GLY A 65 3.36 11.61 13.52
CA GLY A 65 4.19 11.46 12.32
C GLY A 65 3.51 11.98 11.06
N LEU A 66 2.21 11.69 10.90
CA LEU A 66 1.40 12.20 9.81
C LEU A 66 1.34 13.73 9.83
N ASP A 67 1.05 14.35 10.99
CA ASP A 67 0.97 15.79 11.14
C ASP A 67 2.28 16.49 10.74
N LEU A 68 3.43 15.92 11.13
CA LEU A 68 4.73 16.46 10.75
C LEU A 68 4.94 16.41 9.23
N LEU A 69 4.60 15.29 8.59
CA LEU A 69 4.76 15.13 7.14
C LEU A 69 3.80 16.04 6.37
N VAL A 70 2.54 16.13 6.82
CA VAL A 70 1.53 17.03 6.26
C VAL A 70 1.99 18.48 6.35
N ALA A 71 2.45 18.91 7.52
CA ALA A 71 2.96 20.28 7.72
C ALA A 71 4.18 20.61 6.83
N SER A 72 4.96 19.60 6.44
CA SER A 72 6.13 19.77 5.57
C SER A 72 5.80 19.85 4.07
N MET A 73 4.56 19.53 3.67
CA MET A 73 4.11 19.47 2.27
C MET A 73 2.79 20.24 2.05
N PRO A 74 2.80 21.58 2.18
CA PRO A 74 1.58 22.38 2.14
C PRO A 74 1.05 22.66 0.72
N ASN A 75 1.83 22.42 -0.35
CA ASN A 75 1.47 22.88 -1.70
C ASN A 75 0.69 21.83 -2.49
N THR A 76 0.94 20.54 -2.26
CA THR A 76 0.34 19.44 -3.01
C THR A 76 -0.70 18.68 -2.16
N PRO A 77 -1.89 18.38 -2.70
CA PRO A 77 -2.86 17.54 -2.01
C PRO A 77 -2.27 16.18 -1.63
N LEU A 78 -2.40 15.82 -0.35
CA LEU A 78 -1.92 14.54 0.19
C LEU A 78 -3.05 13.52 0.14
N ARG A 79 -2.72 12.32 -0.35
CA ARG A 79 -3.66 11.22 -0.56
C ARG A 79 -3.48 10.11 0.47
N ALA A 80 -4.59 9.48 0.82
CA ALA A 80 -4.63 8.27 1.61
C ALA A 80 -5.29 7.10 0.85
N GLY A 81 -4.76 5.89 1.05
CA GLY A 81 -5.35 4.65 0.58
C GLY A 81 -6.43 4.12 1.54
N LEU A 82 -7.57 3.71 0.98
CA LEU A 82 -8.71 3.22 1.75
C LEU A 82 -9.33 1.99 1.10
N ARG A 83 -9.21 0.85 1.77
CA ARG A 83 -10.01 -0.34 1.44
C ARG A 83 -11.41 -0.17 2.04
N ALA A 84 -12.45 -0.32 1.24
CA ALA A 84 -13.81 0.10 1.61
C ALA A 84 -14.50 -0.83 2.62
N ASN A 85 -14.09 -2.09 2.71
CA ASN A 85 -14.67 -3.06 3.65
C ASN A 85 -13.89 -3.20 4.96
N ALA A 86 -12.65 -2.70 5.01
CA ALA A 86 -11.83 -2.78 6.21
C ALA A 86 -10.63 -1.84 6.15
N ASN A 87 -10.33 -1.16 7.26
CA ASN A 87 -9.26 -0.18 7.34
C ASN A 87 -7.92 -0.82 7.73
N VAL A 88 -7.57 -0.78 9.02
CA VAL A 88 -6.27 -1.19 9.57
C VAL A 88 -6.14 -2.71 9.67
N THR A 89 -7.22 -3.40 10.02
CA THR A 89 -7.24 -4.86 10.27
C THR A 89 -7.59 -5.64 9.01
N PHE A 90 -7.21 -6.91 8.91
CA PHE A 90 -7.59 -7.74 7.75
C PHE A 90 -9.09 -8.04 7.69
N SER A 91 -9.74 -8.17 8.86
CA SER A 91 -11.18 -8.41 9.01
C SER A 91 -12.02 -7.18 8.69
N VAL A 92 -13.28 -7.41 8.30
CA VAL A 92 -14.30 -6.38 8.05
C VAL A 92 -14.39 -5.40 9.23
N SER A 93 -14.30 -4.11 8.94
CA SER A 93 -14.37 -3.05 9.97
C SER A 93 -15.78 -2.49 10.07
N PRO A 94 -16.25 -2.11 11.28
CA PRO A 94 -17.54 -1.46 11.46
C PRO A 94 -17.66 -0.19 10.61
N ARG A 95 -18.84 0.05 10.04
CA ARG A 95 -19.07 1.17 9.11
C ARG A 95 -18.82 2.52 9.77
N ALA A 96 -19.21 2.67 11.04
CA ALA A 96 -18.99 3.88 11.82
C ALA A 96 -17.50 4.17 12.03
N LEU A 97 -16.68 3.14 12.25
CA LEU A 97 -15.22 3.29 12.39
C LEU A 97 -14.56 3.69 11.06
N MET A 98 -15.07 3.17 9.94
CA MET A 98 -14.60 3.55 8.60
C MET A 98 -14.91 5.02 8.29
N ASP A 99 -16.12 5.50 8.60
CA ASP A 99 -16.49 6.91 8.42
C ASP A 99 -15.63 7.83 9.30
N LEU A 100 -15.43 7.42 10.55
CA LEU A 100 -14.56 8.15 11.48
C LEU A 100 -13.12 8.24 10.95
N TRP A 101 -12.57 7.13 10.45
CA TRP A 101 -11.22 7.11 9.88
C TRP A 101 -11.03 8.13 8.77
N VAL A 102 -11.97 8.21 7.83
CA VAL A 102 -11.92 9.21 6.74
C VAL A 102 -11.94 10.62 7.29
N ARG A 103 -12.86 10.91 8.23
CA ARG A 103 -12.98 12.24 8.85
C ARG A 103 -11.72 12.63 9.62
N ARG A 104 -11.11 11.68 10.34
CA ARG A 104 -9.86 11.93 11.08
C ARG A 104 -8.69 12.19 10.15
N LEU A 105 -8.52 11.39 9.08
CA LEU A 105 -7.50 11.69 8.07
C LEU A 105 -7.68 13.09 7.48
N CYS A 106 -8.91 13.51 7.19
CA CYS A 106 -9.20 14.88 6.76
C CYS A 106 -8.86 15.92 7.84
N ALA A 107 -9.16 15.65 9.12
CA ALA A 107 -8.78 16.53 10.23
C ALA A 107 -7.25 16.71 10.32
N HIS A 108 -6.49 15.67 9.99
CA HIS A 108 -5.02 15.67 9.92
C HIS A 108 -4.46 16.15 8.56
N GLY A 109 -5.30 16.74 7.69
CA GLY A 109 -4.84 17.43 6.47
C GLY A 109 -4.79 16.59 5.19
N VAL A 110 -5.23 15.33 5.22
CA VAL A 110 -5.44 14.54 3.98
C VAL A 110 -6.56 15.19 3.17
N ARG A 111 -6.36 15.34 1.86
CA ARG A 111 -7.34 15.97 0.94
C ARG A 111 -7.60 15.15 -0.31
N SER A 112 -7.11 13.91 -0.36
CA SER A 112 -7.45 12.97 -1.42
C SER A 112 -7.52 11.54 -0.90
N PHE A 113 -8.34 10.71 -1.53
CA PHE A 113 -8.46 9.29 -1.24
C PHE A 113 -8.46 8.49 -2.53
N TRP A 114 -7.78 7.34 -2.52
CA TRP A 114 -8.10 6.27 -3.45
C TRP A 114 -8.85 5.17 -2.71
N ILE A 115 -10.08 4.90 -3.14
CA ILE A 115 -11.01 4.00 -2.46
C ILE A 115 -11.18 2.75 -3.30
N TYR A 116 -10.94 1.58 -2.71
CA TYR A 116 -11.01 0.31 -3.42
C TYR A 116 -11.76 -0.77 -2.63
N ASP A 117 -12.35 -1.71 -3.36
CA ASP A 117 -12.74 -3.02 -2.85
C ASP A 117 -12.49 -4.02 -3.98
N VAL A 118 -11.75 -5.10 -3.70
CA VAL A 118 -11.39 -6.08 -4.72
C VAL A 118 -12.62 -6.88 -5.19
N LEU A 119 -13.65 -7.02 -4.36
CA LEU A 119 -14.93 -7.64 -4.72
C LEU A 119 -16.00 -6.60 -5.14
N PHE A 120 -15.62 -5.33 -5.29
CA PHE A 120 -16.52 -4.25 -5.69
C PHE A 120 -17.74 -4.06 -4.77
N GLY A 121 -17.52 -3.96 -3.46
CA GLY A 121 -18.50 -3.51 -2.47
C GLY A 121 -18.89 -2.04 -2.66
N PHE A 122 -19.62 -1.74 -3.74
CA PHE A 122 -19.93 -0.38 -4.20
C PHE A 122 -20.62 0.48 -3.14
N ASP A 123 -21.54 -0.09 -2.37
CA ASP A 123 -22.24 0.64 -1.31
C ASP A 123 -21.28 1.22 -0.28
N ASN A 124 -20.20 0.50 0.05
CA ASN A 124 -19.17 0.99 0.95
C ASN A 124 -18.26 2.00 0.26
N MET A 125 -17.82 1.71 -0.97
CA MET A 125 -16.96 2.62 -1.74
C MET A 125 -17.62 3.99 -1.93
N LEU A 126 -18.88 4.02 -2.37
CA LEU A 126 -19.63 5.24 -2.66
C LEU A 126 -20.02 5.99 -1.39
N ARG A 127 -20.35 5.29 -0.29
CA ARG A 127 -20.55 5.93 1.01
C ARG A 127 -19.28 6.63 1.50
N LEU A 128 -18.14 5.96 1.44
CA LEU A 128 -16.87 6.54 1.90
C LEU A 128 -16.41 7.68 1.00
N ALA A 129 -16.69 7.61 -0.31
CA ALA A 129 -16.51 8.74 -1.21
C ALA A 129 -17.30 9.96 -0.74
N LYS A 130 -18.60 9.76 -0.43
CA LYS A 130 -19.45 10.83 0.11
C LYS A 130 -18.93 11.41 1.43
N VAL A 131 -18.44 10.57 2.35
CA VAL A 131 -17.84 11.04 3.61
C VAL A 131 -16.58 11.85 3.36
N ALA A 132 -15.72 11.43 2.42
CA ALA A 132 -14.55 12.21 2.03
C ALA A 132 -14.94 13.59 1.45
N LYS A 133 -16.04 13.64 0.67
CA LYS A 133 -16.59 14.89 0.12
C LYS A 133 -17.10 15.87 1.18
N GLU A 134 -17.45 15.42 2.39
CA GLU A 134 -17.79 16.31 3.51
C GLU A 134 -16.63 17.25 3.89
N SER A 135 -15.39 16.91 3.50
CA SER A 135 -14.16 17.68 3.75
C SER A 135 -13.49 18.17 2.47
N ASP A 136 -14.24 18.32 1.38
CA ASP A 136 -13.76 18.78 0.06
C ASP A 136 -12.61 17.93 -0.51
N ALA A 137 -12.52 16.65 -0.14
CA ALA A 137 -11.46 15.77 -0.61
C ALA A 137 -11.71 15.25 -2.04
N TRP A 138 -10.63 15.02 -2.78
CA TRP A 138 -10.66 14.38 -4.10
C TRP A 138 -10.69 12.85 -3.97
N VAL A 139 -11.57 12.18 -4.70
CA VAL A 139 -11.78 10.73 -4.63
C VAL A 139 -11.47 10.08 -5.99
N ALA A 140 -10.46 9.22 -5.99
CA ALA A 140 -10.22 8.25 -7.05
C ALA A 140 -10.89 6.91 -6.68
N ALA A 141 -11.89 6.49 -7.44
CA ALA A 141 -12.48 5.16 -7.24
C ALA A 141 -11.66 4.12 -8.00
N ALA A 142 -11.10 3.15 -7.28
CA ALA A 142 -10.18 2.18 -7.85
C ALA A 142 -10.92 0.96 -8.39
N VAL A 143 -10.52 0.55 -9.59
CA VAL A 143 -10.87 -0.70 -10.23
C VAL A 143 -9.65 -1.60 -10.16
N MET A 144 -9.71 -2.58 -9.25
CA MET A 144 -8.64 -3.55 -9.04
C MET A 144 -8.62 -4.54 -10.21
N PHE A 145 -7.60 -4.42 -11.06
CA PHE A 145 -7.38 -5.30 -12.19
C PHE A 145 -6.88 -6.67 -11.73
N ALA A 146 -7.33 -7.70 -12.43
CA ALA A 146 -6.91 -9.07 -12.29
C ALA A 146 -7.09 -9.78 -13.62
N LEU A 147 -6.10 -10.55 -14.06
CA LEU A 147 -6.21 -11.31 -15.30
C LEU A 147 -6.77 -12.70 -14.99
N SER A 148 -7.91 -13.07 -15.58
CA SER A 148 -8.46 -14.43 -15.50
C SER A 148 -9.56 -14.64 -16.58
N PRO A 149 -10.05 -15.88 -16.77
CA PRO A 149 -11.15 -16.14 -17.70
C PRO A 149 -12.48 -15.43 -17.37
N VAL A 150 -12.66 -14.94 -16.15
CA VAL A 150 -13.92 -14.31 -15.70
C VAL A 150 -13.86 -12.77 -15.73
N HIS A 151 -12.67 -12.19 -15.78
CA HIS A 151 -12.46 -10.74 -15.83
C HIS A 151 -12.42 -10.21 -17.28
N THR A 152 -13.60 -10.08 -17.88
CA THR A 152 -13.76 -9.60 -19.27
C THR A 152 -13.70 -8.08 -19.40
N ASP A 153 -13.65 -7.56 -20.63
CA ASP A 153 -13.77 -6.11 -20.89
C ASP A 153 -15.09 -5.54 -20.38
N GLU A 154 -16.18 -6.26 -20.65
CA GLU A 154 -17.50 -5.84 -20.23
C GLU A 154 -17.64 -5.89 -18.70
N TYR A 155 -17.00 -6.86 -18.03
CA TYR A 155 -16.93 -6.89 -16.57
C TYR A 155 -16.37 -5.56 -16.04
N TYR A 156 -15.18 -5.15 -16.50
CA TYR A 156 -14.56 -3.91 -16.02
C TYR A 156 -15.34 -2.66 -16.44
N ALA A 157 -15.84 -2.61 -17.68
CA ALA A 157 -16.63 -1.48 -18.15
C ALA A 157 -17.91 -1.30 -17.32
N GLN A 158 -18.56 -2.39 -16.88
CA GLN A 158 -19.71 -2.31 -15.96
C GLN A 158 -19.32 -1.76 -14.60
N LYS A 159 -18.21 -2.22 -14.01
CA LYS A 159 -17.76 -1.72 -12.70
C LYS A 159 -17.41 -0.23 -12.77
N VAL A 160 -16.73 0.20 -13.83
CA VAL A 160 -16.43 1.62 -14.08
C VAL A 160 -17.70 2.43 -14.23
N ARG A 161 -18.72 1.95 -14.98
CA ARG A 161 -20.01 2.65 -15.13
C ARG A 161 -20.69 2.93 -13.79
N VAL A 162 -20.68 1.96 -12.86
CA VAL A 162 -21.26 2.13 -11.53
C VAL A 162 -20.52 3.22 -10.74
N LEU A 163 -19.18 3.15 -10.72
CA LEU A 163 -18.36 4.13 -10.00
C LEU A 163 -18.47 5.54 -10.60
N ALA A 164 -18.40 5.65 -11.93
CA ALA A 164 -18.43 6.92 -12.64
C ALA A 164 -19.80 7.60 -12.62
N ALA A 165 -20.89 6.87 -12.34
CA ALA A 165 -22.22 7.44 -12.15
C ALA A 165 -22.33 8.28 -10.87
N SER A 166 -21.45 8.06 -9.88
CA SER A 166 -21.45 8.84 -8.65
C SER A 166 -20.87 10.24 -8.86
N PRO A 167 -21.53 11.30 -8.36
CA PRO A 167 -20.96 12.64 -8.33
C PRO A 167 -19.81 12.77 -7.32
N ASP A 168 -19.71 11.85 -6.35
CA ASP A 168 -18.70 11.87 -5.29
C ASP A 168 -17.35 11.27 -5.72
N VAL A 169 -17.28 10.72 -6.93
CA VAL A 169 -16.06 10.16 -7.54
C VAL A 169 -15.51 11.15 -8.56
N ASP A 170 -14.24 11.53 -8.48
CA ASP A 170 -13.66 12.52 -9.39
C ASP A 170 -12.83 11.88 -10.52
N SER A 171 -12.17 10.76 -10.23
CA SER A 171 -11.34 10.01 -11.19
C SER A 171 -11.53 8.50 -11.02
N ILE A 172 -11.19 7.75 -12.08
CA ILE A 172 -11.16 6.29 -12.07
C ILE A 172 -9.71 5.83 -12.04
N LEU A 173 -9.35 5.04 -11.03
CA LEU A 173 -8.01 4.46 -10.91
C LEU A 173 -8.02 3.01 -11.40
N LEU A 174 -7.38 2.73 -12.53
CA LEU A 174 -7.06 1.36 -12.92
C LEU A 174 -5.85 0.91 -12.10
N TYR A 175 -6.04 -0.08 -11.22
CA TYR A 175 -5.00 -0.56 -10.32
C TYR A 175 -4.62 -2.01 -10.65
N ASP A 176 -3.43 -2.22 -11.19
CA ASP A 176 -2.87 -3.55 -11.46
C ASP A 176 -1.76 -3.90 -10.45
N THR A 177 -2.14 -4.59 -9.38
CA THR A 177 -1.25 -4.96 -8.27
C THR A 177 -0.18 -5.97 -8.68
N ALA A 178 -0.44 -6.79 -9.70
CA ALA A 178 0.49 -7.81 -10.16
C ALA A 178 1.42 -7.30 -11.28
N GLY A 179 1.04 -6.20 -11.95
CA GLY A 179 1.82 -5.62 -13.05
C GLY A 179 1.77 -6.47 -14.32
N VAL A 180 0.61 -7.06 -14.62
CA VAL A 180 0.39 -8.05 -15.69
C VAL A 180 -0.33 -7.48 -16.92
N LEU A 181 -0.66 -6.18 -16.95
CA LEU A 181 -1.30 -5.53 -18.09
C LEU A 181 -0.34 -5.35 -19.28
N GLU A 182 -0.42 -6.27 -20.24
CA GLU A 182 0.28 -6.18 -21.53
C GLU A 182 -0.48 -5.30 -22.53
N LYS A 183 0.22 -4.88 -23.58
CA LYS A 183 -0.30 -3.98 -24.61
C LYS A 183 -1.59 -4.52 -25.25
N GLU A 184 -1.60 -5.79 -25.60
CA GLU A 184 -2.72 -6.47 -26.27
C GLU A 184 -3.98 -6.45 -25.41
N ARG A 185 -3.82 -6.64 -24.09
CA ARG A 185 -4.92 -6.54 -23.12
C ARG A 185 -5.37 -5.09 -22.96
N LEU A 186 -4.45 -4.14 -22.86
CA LEU A 186 -4.77 -2.71 -22.76
C LEU A 186 -5.58 -2.23 -23.97
N GLN A 187 -5.20 -2.64 -25.19
CA GLN A 187 -5.88 -2.25 -26.44
C GLN A 187 -7.35 -2.68 -26.50
N THR A 188 -7.71 -3.78 -25.82
CA THR A 188 -9.09 -4.29 -25.76
C THR A 188 -9.85 -3.69 -24.58
N LEU A 189 -9.20 -3.60 -23.42
CA LEU A 189 -9.79 -3.14 -22.16
C LEU A 189 -10.06 -1.63 -22.11
N MET A 190 -9.06 -0.83 -22.48
CA MET A 190 -9.09 0.62 -22.23
C MET A 190 -10.22 1.36 -22.95
N PRO A 191 -10.58 1.07 -24.23
CA PRO A 191 -11.69 1.75 -24.89
C PRO A 191 -13.01 1.63 -24.12
N GLY A 192 -13.28 0.45 -23.53
CA GLY A 192 -14.46 0.22 -22.70
C GLY A 192 -14.42 1.01 -21.38
N ILE A 193 -13.26 1.04 -20.71
CA ILE A 193 -13.05 1.82 -19.48
C ILE A 193 -13.22 3.31 -19.74
N VAL A 194 -12.59 3.86 -20.79
CA VAL A 194 -12.67 5.29 -21.17
C VAL A 194 -14.10 5.70 -21.45
N ALA A 195 -14.84 4.90 -22.23
CA ALA A 195 -16.24 5.17 -22.51
C ALA A 195 -17.10 5.12 -21.23
N ALA A 196 -16.85 4.15 -20.36
CA ALA A 196 -17.55 3.98 -19.08
C ALA A 196 -17.24 5.07 -18.05
N ALA A 197 -16.03 5.66 -18.09
CA ALA A 197 -15.58 6.68 -17.15
C ALA A 197 -16.33 8.01 -17.27
N ASN A 198 -17.15 8.19 -18.32
CA ASN A 198 -18.03 9.34 -18.51
C ASN A 198 -17.29 10.69 -18.40
N GLY A 199 -16.11 10.77 -19.03
CA GLY A 199 -15.26 11.97 -19.05
C GLY A 199 -14.42 12.21 -17.79
N LYS A 200 -14.54 11.36 -16.75
CA LYS A 200 -13.65 11.42 -15.58
C LYS A 200 -12.21 11.01 -15.98
N PRO A 201 -11.17 11.67 -15.47
CA PRO A 201 -9.78 11.28 -15.72
C PRO A 201 -9.51 9.84 -15.32
N ILE A 202 -8.65 9.17 -16.09
CA ILE A 202 -8.18 7.83 -15.77
C ILE A 202 -6.76 7.90 -15.23
N GLU A 203 -6.61 7.39 -14.02
CA GLU A 203 -5.34 7.16 -13.37
C GLU A 203 -4.91 5.71 -13.59
N PHE A 204 -3.60 5.48 -13.77
CA PHE A 204 -3.04 4.14 -13.90
C PHE A 204 -1.95 3.93 -12.86
N HIS A 205 -2.21 2.96 -11.97
CA HIS A 205 -1.25 2.44 -11.01
C HIS A 205 -0.98 0.97 -11.33
N ALA A 206 0.29 0.61 -11.49
CA ALA A 206 0.67 -0.78 -11.59
C ALA A 206 2.04 -1.02 -10.94
N ASN A 207 2.16 -2.11 -10.20
CA ASN A 207 3.45 -2.55 -9.67
C ASN A 207 4.31 -3.11 -10.83
N ASN A 208 5.64 -3.08 -10.71
CA ASN A 208 6.56 -3.38 -11.81
C ASN A 208 7.26 -4.74 -11.64
N LEU A 209 6.54 -5.73 -11.12
CA LEU A 209 7.09 -7.06 -10.78
C LEU A 209 7.56 -7.86 -12.00
N LEU A 210 6.96 -7.61 -13.15
CA LEU A 210 7.34 -8.19 -14.44
C LEU A 210 8.34 -7.33 -15.21
N GLY A 211 8.73 -6.15 -14.70
CA GLY A 211 9.61 -5.22 -15.41
C GLY A 211 8.98 -4.57 -16.66
N MET A 212 7.68 -4.76 -16.90
CA MET A 212 6.98 -4.28 -18.10
C MET A 212 6.11 -3.04 -17.88
N THR A 213 5.87 -2.63 -16.64
CA THR A 213 4.87 -1.61 -16.32
C THR A 213 5.22 -0.24 -16.89
N ALA A 214 6.51 0.12 -16.90
CA ALA A 214 6.95 1.36 -17.54
C ALA A 214 6.56 1.40 -19.03
N LYS A 215 6.57 0.26 -19.72
CA LYS A 215 6.12 0.14 -21.11
C LYS A 215 4.59 0.16 -21.21
N ALA A 216 3.89 -0.54 -20.31
CA ALA A 216 2.42 -0.54 -20.24
C ALA A 216 1.86 0.87 -20.04
N TYR A 217 2.49 1.69 -19.19
CA TYR A 217 2.13 3.10 -19.01
C TYR A 217 2.21 3.88 -20.33
N LEU A 218 3.29 3.72 -21.10
CA LEU A 218 3.44 4.40 -22.40
C LEU A 218 2.37 3.97 -23.40
N ASP A 219 2.01 2.67 -23.42
CA ASP A 219 0.95 2.18 -24.29
C ASP A 219 -0.43 2.68 -23.85
N ALA A 220 -0.66 2.87 -22.55
CA ALA A 220 -1.93 3.31 -22.00
C ALA A 220 -2.21 4.81 -22.19
N VAL A 221 -1.17 5.65 -22.30
CA VAL A 221 -1.31 7.08 -22.61
C VAL A 221 -2.05 7.31 -23.93
N ASP A 222 -1.69 6.56 -24.97
CA ASP A 222 -2.36 6.62 -26.28
C ASP A 222 -3.81 6.13 -26.23
N LEU A 223 -4.18 5.43 -25.15
CA LEU A 223 -5.50 4.85 -24.92
C LEU A 223 -6.34 5.67 -23.91
N GLY A 224 -5.92 6.89 -23.57
CA GLY A 224 -6.71 7.84 -22.77
C GLY A 224 -6.39 7.88 -21.28
N VAL A 225 -5.33 7.22 -20.82
CA VAL A 225 -4.79 7.43 -19.47
C VAL A 225 -4.10 8.80 -19.40
N SER A 226 -4.42 9.57 -18.35
CA SER A 226 -3.89 10.93 -18.18
C SER A 226 -3.10 11.13 -16.88
N VAL A 227 -3.18 10.20 -15.92
CA VAL A 227 -2.42 10.25 -14.66
C VAL A 227 -1.62 8.96 -14.47
N LEU A 228 -0.31 9.08 -14.25
CA LEU A 228 0.57 7.93 -14.01
C LEU A 228 1.11 7.96 -12.58
N HIS A 229 1.10 6.81 -11.90
CA HIS A 229 1.62 6.67 -10.54
C HIS A 229 3.07 6.19 -10.59
N THR A 230 3.98 6.94 -9.98
CA THR A 230 5.42 6.67 -10.01
C THR A 230 6.05 6.95 -8.65
N ALA A 231 7.21 6.35 -8.39
CA ALA A 231 7.99 6.60 -7.19
C ALA A 231 9.41 7.05 -7.55
N SER A 232 10.08 7.79 -6.68
CA SER A 232 11.50 8.12 -6.85
C SER A 232 12.32 6.84 -7.00
N LYS A 233 13.34 6.84 -7.86
CA LYS A 233 14.13 5.67 -8.25
C LYS A 233 14.54 4.69 -7.14
N PRO A 234 15.08 5.11 -5.97
CA PRO A 234 15.42 4.16 -4.90
C PRO A 234 14.20 3.45 -4.31
N MET A 235 13.01 4.03 -4.46
CA MET A 235 11.73 3.54 -3.96
C MET A 235 10.85 2.92 -5.06
N ALA A 236 11.40 2.72 -6.25
CA ALA A 236 10.68 2.28 -7.44
C ALA A 236 11.13 0.90 -7.94
N ASN A 237 10.38 0.38 -8.91
CA ASN A 237 10.59 -0.88 -9.61
C ASN A 237 10.59 -2.12 -8.71
N GLY A 238 10.80 -3.29 -9.30
CA GLY A 238 10.64 -4.57 -8.61
C GLY A 238 9.20 -4.68 -8.10
N PRO A 239 8.98 -4.82 -6.77
CA PRO A 239 7.63 -4.87 -6.22
C PRO A 239 6.89 -3.51 -6.25
N SER A 240 7.59 -2.40 -6.50
CA SER A 240 7.05 -1.03 -6.53
C SER A 240 6.62 -0.61 -7.95
N VAL A 241 6.00 0.56 -8.08
CA VAL A 241 5.67 1.23 -9.35
C VAL A 241 6.92 1.69 -10.13
N PRO A 242 6.82 2.03 -11.43
CA PRO A 242 7.94 2.58 -12.20
C PRO A 242 8.57 3.85 -11.62
N ALA A 243 9.86 4.04 -11.91
CA ALA A 243 10.61 5.21 -11.45
C ALA A 243 10.15 6.51 -12.13
N THR A 244 9.89 7.56 -11.34
CA THR A 244 9.50 8.90 -11.79
C THR A 244 10.48 9.45 -12.81
N GLU A 245 11.78 9.35 -12.52
CA GLU A 245 12.87 9.90 -13.34
C GLU A 245 12.90 9.27 -14.74
N THR A 246 12.69 7.95 -14.80
CA THR A 246 12.64 7.23 -16.06
C THR A 246 11.37 7.53 -16.82
N MET A 247 10.22 7.55 -16.14
CA MET A 247 8.93 7.78 -16.80
C MET A 247 8.80 9.19 -17.35
N VAL A 248 9.24 10.21 -16.62
CA VAL A 248 9.28 11.60 -17.09
C VAL A 248 10.07 11.71 -18.39
N ARG A 249 11.30 11.18 -18.41
CA ARG A 249 12.13 11.16 -19.62
C ARG A 249 11.44 10.43 -20.77
N ASN A 250 10.78 9.30 -20.50
CA ASN A 250 10.06 8.55 -21.54
C ASN A 250 8.89 9.34 -22.12
N ILE A 251 8.11 10.04 -21.27
CA ILE A 251 7.00 10.90 -21.67
C ILE A 251 7.50 12.07 -22.54
N GLU A 252 8.60 12.72 -22.17
CA GLU A 252 9.23 13.76 -22.99
C GLU A 252 9.70 13.22 -24.35
N LEU A 253 10.38 12.07 -24.37
CA LEU A 253 10.86 11.43 -25.61
C LEU A 253 9.71 10.97 -26.52
N LYS A 254 8.53 10.69 -25.95
CA LYS A 254 7.29 10.41 -26.68
C LYS A 254 6.58 11.67 -27.18
N GLY A 255 7.11 12.86 -26.88
CA GLY A 255 6.54 14.14 -27.31
C GLY A 255 5.29 14.52 -26.52
N HIS A 256 5.21 14.12 -25.25
CA HIS A 256 4.18 14.55 -24.30
C HIS A 256 4.77 15.56 -23.29
N THR A 257 3.91 16.25 -22.53
CA THR A 257 4.32 17.26 -21.55
C THR A 257 3.91 16.87 -20.12
N HIS A 258 4.55 17.47 -19.11
CA HIS A 258 4.25 17.30 -17.69
C HIS A 258 4.63 18.56 -16.90
N ASN A 259 4.29 18.61 -15.60
CA ASN A 259 4.58 19.75 -14.72
C ASN A 259 5.80 19.54 -13.80
N LEU A 260 6.40 18.35 -13.79
CA LEU A 260 7.46 18.03 -12.82
C LEU A 260 8.78 18.78 -13.06
N ASP A 261 9.36 19.32 -11.98
CA ASP A 261 10.71 19.88 -11.95
C ASP A 261 11.75 18.75 -11.75
N SER A 262 12.39 18.34 -12.84
CA SER A 262 13.37 17.26 -12.84
C SER A 262 14.66 17.57 -12.06
N SER A 263 14.93 18.84 -11.74
CA SER A 263 16.08 19.23 -10.92
C SER A 263 15.98 18.73 -9.47
N LEU A 264 14.77 18.47 -8.99
CA LEU A 264 14.48 17.99 -7.63
C LEU A 264 14.57 16.46 -7.49
N PHE A 265 14.59 15.72 -8.60
CA PHE A 265 14.57 14.26 -8.58
C PHE A 265 15.81 13.65 -7.91
N GLN A 266 17.00 14.12 -8.29
CA GLN A 266 18.26 13.55 -7.80
C GLN A 266 18.43 13.74 -6.28
N PRO A 267 18.18 14.93 -5.69
CA PRO A 267 18.16 15.10 -4.24
C PRO A 267 17.20 14.16 -3.50
N VAL A 268 15.99 13.96 -4.02
CA VAL A 268 15.01 13.03 -3.44
C VAL A 268 15.54 11.59 -3.49
N ALA A 269 16.05 11.18 -4.64
CA ALA A 269 16.62 9.85 -4.84
C ALA A 269 17.85 9.58 -3.97
N ASP A 270 18.74 10.56 -3.80
CA ASP A 270 19.94 10.40 -2.98
C ASP A 270 19.61 10.25 -1.50
N HIS A 271 18.63 11.02 -1.02
CA HIS A 271 18.16 10.92 0.36
C HIS A 271 17.56 9.54 0.67
N PHE A 272 16.57 9.08 -0.10
CA PHE A 272 15.94 7.78 0.16
C PHE A 272 16.90 6.61 -0.05
N ARG A 273 17.86 6.73 -0.99
CA ARG A 273 18.93 5.74 -1.13
C ARG A 273 19.82 5.66 0.11
N ALA A 274 20.20 6.82 0.67
CA ALA A 274 21.01 6.87 1.89
C ALA A 274 20.25 6.31 3.09
N VAL A 275 18.99 6.72 3.29
CA VAL A 275 18.12 6.21 4.35
C VAL A 275 17.92 4.70 4.24
N GLY A 276 17.55 4.21 3.06
CA GLY A 276 17.31 2.79 2.83
C GLY A 276 18.55 1.96 3.13
N LYS A 277 19.74 2.38 2.68
CA LYS A 277 21.01 1.72 3.01
C LYS A 277 21.32 1.74 4.50
N ALA A 278 21.13 2.88 5.18
CA ALA A 278 21.38 3.01 6.61
C ALA A 278 20.42 2.14 7.44
N ALA A 279 19.17 2.00 7.00
CA ALA A 279 18.14 1.20 7.65
C ALA A 279 18.18 -0.30 7.29
N GLY A 280 18.98 -0.70 6.30
CA GLY A 280 19.04 -2.08 5.80
C GLY A 280 17.84 -2.46 4.93
N PHE A 281 17.17 -1.48 4.31
CA PHE A 281 16.07 -1.71 3.38
C PHE A 281 16.52 -1.81 1.93
N LEU A 282 15.66 -2.41 1.10
CA LEU A 282 15.87 -2.52 -0.34
C LEU A 282 15.80 -1.14 -1.00
N VAL A 283 16.71 -0.87 -1.93
CA VAL A 283 16.73 0.33 -2.77
C VAL A 283 17.17 -0.02 -4.19
N ASP A 284 16.79 0.79 -5.17
CA ASP A 284 17.21 0.66 -6.58
C ASP A 284 16.93 -0.75 -7.16
N GLN A 285 15.73 -1.28 -6.89
CA GLN A 285 15.34 -2.62 -7.34
C GLN A 285 15.06 -2.68 -8.84
N TYR A 286 15.09 -3.90 -9.37
CA TYR A 286 14.70 -4.21 -10.74
C TYR A 286 14.01 -5.58 -10.77
N ALA A 287 13.31 -5.87 -11.86
CA ALA A 287 12.66 -7.15 -12.09
C ALA A 287 13.09 -7.72 -13.43
N GLU A 288 13.25 -9.04 -13.46
CA GLU A 288 13.33 -9.82 -14.69
C GLU A 288 11.90 -10.20 -15.13
N TYR A 289 11.67 -10.29 -16.44
CA TYR A 289 10.35 -10.64 -16.97
C TYR A 289 10.15 -12.16 -16.87
N ASP A 290 9.12 -12.59 -16.13
CA ASP A 290 8.75 -13.99 -15.95
C ASP A 290 7.24 -14.21 -16.13
N VAL A 291 6.86 -14.82 -17.25
CA VAL A 291 5.47 -15.11 -17.63
C VAL A 291 4.72 -15.92 -16.57
N PHE A 292 5.41 -16.73 -15.74
CA PHE A 292 4.74 -17.47 -14.68
C PHE A 292 4.03 -16.56 -13.66
N SER A 293 4.49 -15.32 -13.49
CA SER A 293 3.83 -14.36 -12.60
C SER A 293 2.40 -14.00 -13.02
N ILE A 294 2.07 -14.20 -14.31
CA ILE A 294 0.73 -13.99 -14.85
C ILE A 294 -0.28 -15.01 -14.31
N GLU A 295 0.17 -16.22 -13.99
CA GLU A 295 -0.68 -17.28 -13.45
C GLU A 295 -1.05 -16.99 -11.98
N HIS A 296 -0.03 -16.77 -11.15
CA HIS A 296 -0.23 -16.63 -9.70
C HIS A 296 -0.60 -15.21 -9.27
N GLN A 297 -0.20 -14.17 -10.03
CA GLN A 297 -0.50 -12.75 -9.79
C GLN A 297 -0.23 -12.29 -8.36
N ILE A 298 0.85 -12.79 -7.75
CA ILE A 298 1.18 -12.47 -6.36
C ILE A 298 1.81 -11.08 -6.31
N PRO A 299 1.31 -10.15 -5.48
CA PRO A 299 1.97 -8.88 -5.25
C PRO A 299 3.34 -9.07 -4.61
N GLY A 300 4.26 -8.14 -4.87
CA GLY A 300 5.65 -8.25 -4.46
C GLY A 300 5.85 -8.37 -2.95
N GLY A 301 5.05 -7.65 -2.17
CA GLY A 301 5.11 -7.67 -0.70
C GLY A 301 4.84 -9.06 -0.09
N MET A 302 4.17 -9.97 -0.81
CA MET A 302 3.85 -11.31 -0.31
C MET A 302 5.00 -12.31 -0.42
N MET A 303 5.96 -12.09 -1.32
CA MET A 303 7.09 -13.01 -1.52
C MET A 303 7.97 -13.14 -0.27
N GLY A 304 8.15 -12.04 0.47
CA GLY A 304 8.86 -12.06 1.75
C GLY A 304 8.13 -12.92 2.79
N THR A 305 6.79 -12.82 2.84
CA THR A 305 5.94 -13.59 3.74
C THR A 305 6.05 -15.10 3.47
N PHE A 306 5.97 -15.52 2.20
CA PHE A 306 6.10 -16.95 1.85
C PHE A 306 7.45 -17.51 2.24
N LYS A 307 8.55 -16.79 1.94
CA LYS A 307 9.90 -17.22 2.33
C LYS A 307 10.04 -17.36 3.84
N ALA A 308 9.51 -16.41 4.61
CA ALA A 308 9.53 -16.47 6.07
C ALA A 308 8.73 -17.66 6.61
N GLN A 309 7.53 -17.90 6.07
CA GLN A 309 6.70 -19.04 6.47
C GLN A 309 7.34 -20.39 6.14
N LEU A 310 7.86 -20.56 4.93
CA LEU A 310 8.56 -21.78 4.54
C LEU A 310 9.84 -22.02 5.36
N ALA A 311 10.55 -20.95 5.73
CA ALA A 311 11.72 -21.06 6.61
C ALA A 311 11.39 -21.63 7.99
N MET A 312 10.23 -21.27 8.57
CA MET A 312 9.78 -21.85 9.86
C MET A 312 9.57 -23.37 9.79
N HIS A 313 9.32 -23.91 8.60
CA HIS A 313 9.11 -25.34 8.36
C HIS A 313 10.32 -26.04 7.69
N ASN A 314 11.45 -25.35 7.52
CA ASN A 314 12.61 -25.83 6.76
C ASN A 314 12.28 -26.27 5.33
N MET A 315 11.38 -25.56 4.65
CA MET A 315 10.87 -25.87 3.30
C MET A 315 11.14 -24.74 2.29
N THR A 316 12.23 -23.97 2.47
CA THR A 316 12.51 -22.80 1.61
C THR A 316 12.73 -23.15 0.14
N ASP A 317 13.10 -24.39 -0.17
CA ASP A 317 13.24 -24.95 -1.51
C ASP A 317 11.88 -25.17 -2.21
N ARG A 318 10.77 -25.19 -1.46
CA ARG A 318 9.41 -25.43 -1.97
C ARG A 318 8.69 -24.17 -2.45
N ILE A 319 9.40 -23.04 -2.61
CA ILE A 319 8.77 -21.77 -3.02
C ILE A 319 8.06 -21.88 -4.38
N GLY A 320 8.63 -22.62 -5.33
CA GLY A 320 8.00 -22.85 -6.64
C GLY A 320 6.67 -23.60 -6.52
N ASP A 321 6.61 -24.61 -5.64
CA ASP A 321 5.40 -25.36 -5.37
C ASP A 321 4.31 -24.50 -4.72
N VAL A 322 4.70 -23.60 -3.80
CA VAL A 322 3.76 -22.63 -3.21
C VAL A 322 3.18 -21.71 -4.28
N LEU A 323 3.99 -21.19 -5.22
CA LEU A 323 3.49 -20.32 -6.28
C LEU A 323 2.54 -21.05 -7.25
N ALA A 324 2.84 -22.30 -7.58
CA ALA A 324 1.94 -23.14 -8.37
C ALA A 324 0.62 -23.41 -7.61
N GLU A 325 0.70 -23.70 -6.32
CA GLU A 325 -0.46 -23.92 -5.47
C GLU A 325 -1.29 -22.64 -5.29
N VAL A 326 -0.67 -21.46 -5.24
CA VAL A 326 -1.39 -20.17 -5.24
C VAL A 326 -2.26 -20.04 -6.49
N ALA A 327 -1.74 -20.34 -7.68
CA ALA A 327 -2.53 -20.27 -8.90
C ALA A 327 -3.73 -21.24 -8.85
N ALA A 328 -3.54 -22.44 -8.30
CA ALA A 328 -4.60 -23.42 -8.09
C ALA A 328 -5.65 -22.95 -7.08
N VAL A 329 -5.23 -22.48 -5.90
CA VAL A 329 -6.14 -21.97 -4.84
C VAL A 329 -6.90 -20.75 -5.33
N ARG A 330 -6.26 -19.83 -6.08
CA ARG A 330 -6.92 -18.66 -6.66
C ARG A 330 -8.06 -19.09 -7.59
N LYS A 331 -7.83 -20.08 -8.44
CA LYS A 331 -8.86 -20.64 -9.32
C LYS A 331 -9.99 -21.29 -8.51
N ASP A 332 -9.63 -22.12 -7.54
CA ASP A 332 -10.58 -22.83 -6.67
C ASP A 332 -11.49 -21.86 -5.90
N LEU A 333 -10.96 -20.71 -5.49
CA LEU A 333 -11.69 -19.66 -4.79
C LEU A 333 -12.43 -18.69 -5.73
N GLY A 334 -12.58 -19.00 -7.01
CA GLY A 334 -13.39 -18.19 -7.94
C GLY A 334 -12.66 -16.95 -8.49
N TYR A 335 -11.33 -17.01 -8.61
CA TYR A 335 -10.47 -15.96 -9.15
C TYR A 335 -10.62 -14.59 -8.47
N PRO A 336 -10.47 -14.47 -7.14
CA PRO A 336 -10.40 -13.15 -6.53
C PRO A 336 -9.22 -12.34 -7.12
N GLY A 337 -9.37 -11.02 -7.12
CA GLY A 337 -8.23 -10.14 -7.40
C GLY A 337 -7.16 -10.31 -6.33
N MET A 338 -5.90 -10.26 -6.73
CA MET A 338 -4.78 -10.59 -5.84
C MET A 338 -4.24 -9.36 -5.12
N ALA A 339 -5.12 -8.61 -4.47
CA ALA A 339 -4.75 -7.50 -3.59
C ALA A 339 -5.21 -7.79 -2.16
N THR A 340 -4.77 -6.98 -1.20
CA THR A 340 -5.17 -7.14 0.21
C THR A 340 -6.69 -7.06 0.36
N PRO A 341 -7.34 -8.00 1.09
CA PRO A 341 -6.74 -9.09 1.87
C PRO A 341 -6.56 -10.41 1.09
N PHE A 342 -7.13 -10.53 -0.10
CA PHE A 342 -7.27 -11.80 -0.80
C PHE A 342 -5.94 -12.42 -1.23
N SER A 343 -4.92 -11.63 -1.55
CA SER A 343 -3.58 -12.17 -1.81
C SER A 343 -2.99 -12.87 -0.58
N GLN A 344 -3.25 -12.37 0.63
CA GLN A 344 -2.89 -13.03 1.89
C GLN A 344 -3.71 -14.31 2.11
N LEU A 345 -5.03 -14.26 1.93
CA LEU A 345 -5.90 -15.43 2.11
C LEU A 345 -5.49 -16.59 1.20
N VAL A 346 -5.39 -16.32 -0.10
CA VAL A 346 -4.99 -17.30 -1.12
C VAL A 346 -3.57 -17.82 -0.81
N GLY A 347 -2.64 -16.90 -0.51
CA GLY A 347 -1.25 -17.23 -0.23
C GLY A 347 -1.05 -18.12 0.99
N ILE A 348 -1.71 -17.79 2.11
CA ILE A 348 -1.62 -18.57 3.35
C ILE A 348 -2.24 -19.95 3.15
N GLN A 349 -3.40 -20.04 2.49
CA GLN A 349 -4.00 -21.33 2.19
C GLN A 349 -3.08 -22.20 1.33
N ALA A 350 -2.40 -21.61 0.33
CA ALA A 350 -1.44 -22.32 -0.50
C ALA A 350 -0.22 -22.82 0.31
N VAL A 351 0.35 -21.99 1.17
CA VAL A 351 1.43 -22.42 2.08
C VAL A 351 0.98 -23.56 2.98
N LEU A 352 -0.22 -23.47 3.58
CA LEU A 352 -0.76 -24.54 4.41
C LEU A 352 -0.91 -25.83 3.63
N ASN A 353 -1.46 -25.79 2.41
CA ASN A 353 -1.60 -26.97 1.56
C ASN A 353 -0.25 -27.67 1.28
N ILE A 354 0.81 -26.88 1.06
CA ILE A 354 2.16 -27.41 0.81
C ILE A 354 2.80 -27.96 2.09
N VAL A 355 2.67 -27.25 3.21
CA VAL A 355 3.29 -27.63 4.49
C VAL A 355 2.63 -28.87 5.09
N THR A 356 1.29 -28.97 5.02
CA THR A 356 0.55 -30.13 5.53
C THR A 356 0.59 -31.32 4.57
N GLY A 357 0.84 -31.08 3.28
CA GLY A 357 0.73 -32.08 2.23
C GLY A 357 -0.71 -32.45 1.86
N GLU A 358 -1.70 -31.71 2.36
CA GLU A 358 -3.13 -31.95 2.11
C GLU A 358 -3.85 -30.64 1.77
N ARG A 359 -4.34 -30.54 0.52
CA ARG A 359 -5.10 -29.36 0.07
C ARG A 359 -6.37 -29.18 0.91
N TYR A 360 -6.54 -28.01 1.51
CA TYR A 360 -7.66 -27.65 2.38
C TYR A 360 -7.84 -28.56 3.62
N GLY A 361 -6.78 -29.25 4.07
CA GLY A 361 -6.80 -30.00 5.34
C GLY A 361 -6.82 -29.09 6.57
N THR A 362 -6.28 -27.87 6.44
CA THR A 362 -6.43 -26.79 7.42
C THR A 362 -6.85 -25.54 6.66
N VAL A 363 -7.95 -24.92 7.11
CA VAL A 363 -8.55 -23.75 6.46
C VAL A 363 -8.56 -22.59 7.46
N PRO A 364 -7.90 -21.47 7.17
CA PRO A 364 -7.96 -20.27 8.00
C PRO A 364 -9.38 -19.68 8.07
N ASP A 365 -9.68 -19.00 9.17
CA ASP A 365 -10.98 -18.35 9.37
C ASP A 365 -11.31 -17.35 8.27
N GLU A 366 -10.31 -16.62 7.77
CA GLU A 366 -10.51 -15.64 6.71
C GLU A 366 -10.96 -16.29 5.40
N VAL A 367 -10.47 -17.50 5.10
CA VAL A 367 -10.91 -18.28 3.91
C VAL A 367 -12.34 -18.79 4.12
N VAL A 368 -12.70 -19.20 5.33
CA VAL A 368 -14.08 -19.53 5.68
C VAL A 368 -15.00 -18.32 5.52
N GLN A 369 -14.61 -17.15 6.04
CA GLN A 369 -15.37 -15.90 5.94
C GLN A 369 -15.55 -15.47 4.47
N TYR A 370 -14.52 -15.67 3.63
CA TYR A 370 -14.62 -15.47 2.19
C TYR A 370 -15.64 -16.42 1.56
N ALA A 371 -15.56 -17.72 1.84
CA ALA A 371 -16.52 -18.70 1.34
C ALA A 371 -17.96 -18.46 1.84
N ALA A 372 -18.11 -17.89 3.04
CA ALA A 372 -19.37 -17.49 3.63
C ALA A 372 -19.93 -16.17 3.07
N GLY A 373 -19.19 -15.46 2.21
CA GLY A 373 -19.63 -14.21 1.59
C GLY A 373 -19.51 -12.96 2.48
N PHE A 374 -18.81 -13.03 3.63
CA PHE A 374 -18.68 -11.89 4.54
C PHE A 374 -17.86 -10.73 3.94
N TYR A 375 -17.01 -11.01 2.95
CA TYR A 375 -16.26 -9.99 2.23
C TYR A 375 -17.02 -9.38 1.05
N GLY A 376 -18.12 -10.00 0.62
CA GLY A 376 -18.87 -9.65 -0.58
C GLY A 376 -19.09 -10.83 -1.52
N GLU A 377 -19.68 -10.55 -2.67
CA GLU A 377 -19.94 -11.54 -3.71
C GLU A 377 -18.63 -11.94 -4.40
N THR A 378 -18.38 -13.25 -4.49
CA THR A 378 -17.22 -13.80 -5.21
C THR A 378 -17.32 -13.51 -6.71
N VAL A 379 -16.20 -13.23 -7.37
CA VAL A 379 -16.17 -12.90 -8.81
C VAL A 379 -16.75 -14.05 -9.65
N ALA A 380 -16.46 -15.28 -9.27
CA ALA A 380 -17.02 -16.50 -9.84
C ALA A 380 -17.31 -17.50 -8.71
N PRO A 381 -18.15 -18.52 -8.96
CA PRO A 381 -18.41 -19.56 -7.96
C PRO A 381 -17.11 -20.23 -7.50
N ILE A 382 -17.01 -20.45 -6.18
CA ILE A 382 -15.98 -21.31 -5.59
C ILE A 382 -16.19 -22.74 -6.11
N ASP A 383 -15.11 -23.48 -6.37
CA ASP A 383 -15.19 -24.89 -6.75
C ASP A 383 -16.03 -25.66 -5.74
N ALA A 384 -16.99 -26.45 -6.22
CA ALA A 384 -17.98 -27.09 -5.36
C ALA A 384 -17.34 -28.04 -4.32
N ASN A 385 -16.31 -28.79 -4.69
CA ASN A 385 -15.65 -29.72 -3.76
C ASN A 385 -14.84 -28.96 -2.71
N VAL A 386 -14.24 -27.83 -3.11
CA VAL A 386 -13.50 -26.96 -2.20
C VAL A 386 -14.46 -26.26 -1.24
N LEU A 387 -15.59 -25.76 -1.73
CA LEU A 387 -16.64 -25.16 -0.90
C LEU A 387 -17.16 -26.18 0.12
N ASP A 388 -17.49 -27.40 -0.29
CA ASP A 388 -17.95 -28.45 0.62
C ASP A 388 -16.91 -28.78 1.70
N ARG A 389 -15.62 -28.80 1.35
CA ARG A 389 -14.53 -29.01 2.32
C ARG A 389 -14.40 -27.87 3.32
N ILE A 390 -14.44 -26.62 2.85
CA ILE A 390 -14.36 -25.44 3.72
C ILE A 390 -15.55 -25.42 4.68
N MET A 391 -16.76 -25.55 4.14
CA MET A 391 -18.01 -25.40 4.89
C MET A 391 -18.38 -26.61 5.73
N GLY A 392 -17.83 -27.79 5.43
CA GLY A 392 -18.02 -29.02 6.21
C GLY A 392 -17.25 -29.06 7.54
N SER A 393 -16.38 -28.08 7.82
CA SER A 393 -15.57 -28.04 9.04
C SER A 393 -16.35 -27.53 10.26
N ALA A 394 -16.02 -28.04 11.46
CA ALA A 394 -16.61 -27.53 12.71
C ALA A 394 -16.31 -26.03 12.91
N ARG A 395 -15.10 -25.60 12.49
CA ARG A 395 -14.70 -24.19 12.55
C ARG A 395 -15.56 -23.30 11.65
N ALA A 396 -15.98 -23.78 10.47
CA ALA A 396 -16.86 -23.01 9.60
C ALA A 396 -18.22 -22.70 10.25
N LYS A 397 -18.78 -23.66 10.99
CA LYS A 397 -20.00 -23.44 11.77
C LYS A 397 -19.82 -22.34 12.82
N GLU A 398 -18.72 -22.38 13.57
CA GLU A 398 -18.42 -21.35 14.58
C GLU A 398 -18.29 -19.95 13.96
N VAL A 399 -17.63 -19.83 12.81
CA VAL A 399 -17.47 -18.55 12.10
C VAL A 399 -18.83 -18.03 11.60
N LEU A 400 -19.68 -18.89 11.06
CA LEU A 400 -21.03 -18.51 10.60
C LEU A 400 -21.94 -18.06 11.74
N ASP A 401 -21.83 -18.72 12.90
CA ASP A 401 -22.62 -18.37 14.10
C ASP A 401 -22.17 -17.04 14.73
N ASN A 402 -21.02 -16.47 14.30
CA ASN A 402 -20.44 -15.23 14.82
C ASN A 402 -20.06 -14.25 13.70
N PRO A 403 -21.04 -13.65 12.99
CA PRO A 403 -20.75 -12.70 11.92
C PRO A 403 -20.02 -11.45 12.45
N PRO A 404 -19.26 -10.74 11.59
CA PRO A 404 -18.57 -9.51 11.99
C PRO A 404 -19.54 -8.48 12.58
N PRO A 405 -19.21 -7.89 13.76
CA PRO A 405 -20.09 -6.91 14.40
C PRO A 405 -20.04 -5.56 13.65
N ASP A 406 -21.16 -4.84 13.64
CA ASP A 406 -21.28 -3.48 13.07
C ASP A 406 -21.84 -2.48 14.11
N PRO A 407 -21.13 -2.23 15.21
CA PRO A 407 -21.56 -1.28 16.24
C PRO A 407 -21.53 0.16 15.73
N ASP A 408 -22.39 0.99 16.30
CA ASP A 408 -22.34 2.43 16.06
C ASP A 408 -21.17 3.12 16.79
N LEU A 409 -20.98 4.41 16.52
CA LEU A 409 -19.87 5.17 17.10
C LEU A 409 -19.97 5.29 18.64
N ALA A 410 -21.18 5.42 19.20
CA ALA A 410 -21.37 5.56 20.63
C ALA A 410 -21.07 4.24 21.36
N GLU A 411 -21.46 3.11 20.77
CA GLU A 411 -21.11 1.77 21.22
C GLU A 411 -19.60 1.55 21.21
N LEU A 412 -18.91 1.93 20.13
CA LEU A 412 -17.45 1.87 20.02
C LEU A 412 -16.75 2.73 21.08
N MET A 413 -17.17 3.99 21.26
CA MET A 413 -16.62 4.88 22.29
C MET A 413 -16.79 4.30 23.70
N LYS A 414 -17.95 3.72 23.99
CA LYS A 414 -18.22 3.04 25.26
C LYS A 414 -17.35 1.80 25.44
N GLN A 415 -17.22 0.98 24.39
CA GLN A 415 -16.44 -0.26 24.41
C GLN A 415 -14.95 0.01 24.70
N TYR A 416 -14.37 1.03 24.07
CA TYR A 416 -12.94 1.36 24.21
C TYR A 416 -12.65 2.42 25.28
N GLY A 417 -13.68 2.94 25.95
CA GLY A 417 -13.55 3.84 27.09
C GLY A 417 -12.85 5.15 26.76
N THR A 418 -13.17 5.76 25.62
CA THR A 418 -12.60 7.03 25.17
C THR A 418 -13.63 7.88 24.43
N GLN A 419 -13.48 9.20 24.49
CA GLN A 419 -14.21 10.17 23.66
C GLN A 419 -13.28 10.85 22.64
N ASP A 420 -11.97 10.61 22.75
CA ASP A 420 -10.99 11.03 21.76
C ASP A 420 -11.09 10.06 20.57
N GLU A 421 -11.39 10.61 19.39
CA GLU A 421 -11.62 9.87 18.16
C GLU A 421 -10.35 9.21 17.59
N ASP A 422 -9.19 9.87 17.75
CA ASP A 422 -7.90 9.33 17.31
C ASP A 422 -7.46 8.19 18.21
N GLU A 423 -7.68 8.35 19.51
CA GLU A 423 -7.47 7.29 20.50
C GLU A 423 -8.44 6.12 20.29
N LEU A 424 -9.69 6.39 19.89
CA LEU A 424 -10.68 5.36 19.58
C LEU A 424 -10.18 4.48 18.42
N ILE A 425 -9.75 5.10 17.32
CA ILE A 425 -9.19 4.38 16.17
C ILE A 425 -7.99 3.54 16.60
N LEU A 426 -7.07 4.12 17.36
CA LEU A 426 -5.86 3.43 17.81
C LEU A 426 -6.19 2.20 18.66
N ARG A 427 -7.06 2.34 19.68
CA ARG A 427 -7.48 1.22 20.55
C ARG A 427 -8.32 0.18 19.83
N ALA A 428 -9.12 0.59 18.85
CA ALA A 428 -9.98 -0.31 18.10
C ALA A 428 -9.21 -1.17 17.08
N THR A 429 -7.99 -0.77 16.72
CA THR A 429 -7.26 -1.39 15.62
C THR A 429 -5.90 -1.96 16.01
N VAL A 430 -5.32 -1.51 17.13
CA VAL A 430 -4.00 -1.95 17.59
C VAL A 430 -4.09 -2.55 19.01
N PRO A 431 -3.39 -3.67 19.29
CA PRO A 431 -3.32 -4.23 20.64
C PRO A 431 -2.78 -3.23 21.68
N GLN A 432 -3.40 -3.16 22.85
CA GLN A 432 -3.02 -2.23 23.93
C GLN A 432 -1.54 -2.30 24.32
N ALA A 433 -0.97 -3.51 24.37
CA ALA A 433 0.43 -3.70 24.71
C ALA A 433 1.40 -3.03 23.71
N ASP A 434 1.02 -2.91 22.44
CA ASP A 434 1.84 -2.25 21.41
C ASP A 434 1.64 -0.73 21.46
N ILE A 435 0.44 -0.25 21.78
CA ILE A 435 0.17 1.17 22.07
C ILE A 435 1.04 1.65 23.24
N ASP A 436 1.14 0.86 24.31
CA ASP A 436 1.92 1.21 25.50
C ASP A 436 3.43 1.29 25.18
N LYS A 437 3.95 0.34 24.36
CA LYS A 437 5.35 0.39 23.89
C LYS A 437 5.63 1.61 23.01
N MET A 438 4.71 1.95 22.11
CA MET A 438 4.81 3.15 21.28
C MET A 438 4.90 4.40 22.16
N ARG A 439 4.01 4.54 23.16
CA ARG A 439 4.05 5.68 24.11
C ARG A 439 5.35 5.74 24.91
N ALA A 440 5.83 4.59 25.37
CA ALA A 440 7.10 4.49 26.11
C ALA A 440 8.32 4.88 25.25
N SER A 441 8.21 4.82 23.92
CA SER A 441 9.30 5.17 22.99
C SER A 441 9.50 6.68 22.83
N GLY A 442 8.56 7.48 23.32
CA GLY A 442 8.63 8.93 23.34
C GLY A 442 8.17 9.60 22.05
N PRO A 443 8.51 10.88 21.84
CA PRO A 443 8.00 11.68 20.72
C PRO A 443 8.56 11.21 19.37
N VAL A 444 7.83 11.56 18.30
CA VAL A 444 8.24 11.25 16.93
C VAL A 444 9.57 11.93 16.60
N ARG A 445 10.50 11.17 16.02
CA ARG A 445 11.80 11.70 15.61
C ARG A 445 11.65 12.47 14.31
N ARG A 446 12.32 13.62 14.21
CA ARG A 446 12.26 14.51 13.03
C ARG A 446 13.37 14.26 12.02
N ASP A 447 14.35 13.44 12.36
CA ASP A 447 15.47 13.06 11.52
C ASP A 447 15.74 11.55 11.61
N TYR A 448 16.53 11.05 10.66
CA TYR A 448 17.01 9.69 10.66
C TYR A 448 18.55 9.67 10.54
N PRO A 449 19.26 9.02 11.47
CA PRO A 449 20.72 8.99 11.42
C PRO A 449 21.18 8.16 10.21
N LEU A 450 21.77 8.84 9.21
CA LEU A 450 22.28 8.21 7.99
C LEU A 450 23.64 7.52 8.15
N LEU A 451 24.30 7.76 9.29
CA LEU A 451 25.66 7.32 9.52
C LEU A 451 25.67 6.06 10.40
N SER A 452 25.71 4.90 9.75
CA SER A 452 25.68 3.58 10.38
C SER A 452 27.08 3.01 10.67
N SER A 453 28.00 3.82 11.19
CA SER A 453 29.34 3.33 11.56
C SER A 453 29.43 3.02 13.06
N PRO A 454 30.04 1.89 13.47
CA PRO A 454 30.33 1.57 14.88
C PRO A 454 31.10 2.70 15.61
N GLU A 455 31.94 3.43 14.89
CA GLU A 455 32.72 4.57 15.38
C GLU A 455 31.83 5.77 15.73
N LEU A 456 30.70 5.96 15.03
CA LEU A 456 29.75 7.01 15.34
C LEU A 456 28.80 6.64 16.46
N GLU A 457 28.46 5.37 16.64
CA GLU A 457 27.81 4.91 17.86
C GLU A 457 28.74 5.07 19.07
N GLN A 458 30.05 4.86 18.88
CA GLN A 458 31.05 5.25 19.87
C GLN A 458 31.09 6.76 20.08
N MET A 459 31.03 7.60 19.03
CA MET A 459 30.96 9.06 19.19
C MET A 459 29.68 9.52 19.89
N ARG A 460 28.53 8.92 19.60
CA ARG A 460 27.25 9.23 20.25
C ARG A 460 27.28 8.83 21.72
N LYS A 461 27.81 7.64 22.04
CA LYS A 461 28.09 7.23 23.43
C LYS A 461 29.07 8.19 24.11
N LEU A 462 30.12 8.60 23.40
CA LEU A 462 31.09 9.56 23.90
C LEU A 462 30.43 10.92 24.16
N MET A 463 29.56 11.42 23.28
CA MET A 463 28.83 12.68 23.45
C MET A 463 27.82 12.64 24.59
N GLN A 464 27.20 11.48 24.83
CA GLN A 464 26.27 11.29 25.95
C GLN A 464 26.99 11.14 27.30
N VAL A 465 28.22 10.61 27.31
CA VAL A 465 29.01 10.35 28.52
C VAL A 465 30.01 11.49 28.80
N ALA A 466 30.39 12.28 27.78
CA ALA A 466 31.37 13.35 27.91
C ALA A 466 30.80 14.53 28.71
N THR A 467 31.16 14.56 29.99
CA THR A 467 31.14 15.77 30.82
C THR A 467 32.39 16.63 30.61
N MET A 468 33.27 16.25 29.68
CA MET A 468 34.58 16.86 29.49
C MET A 468 34.50 18.11 28.57
N PRO A 469 35.27 19.18 28.85
CA PRO A 469 35.18 20.45 28.10
C PRO A 469 35.67 20.35 26.65
N VAL A 470 36.53 19.39 26.34
CA VAL A 470 37.14 19.21 25.02
C VAL A 470 37.26 17.72 24.70
N VAL A 471 36.92 17.36 23.47
CA VAL A 471 37.17 16.04 22.87
C VAL A 471 37.94 16.23 21.57
N GLU A 472 39.10 15.58 21.46
CA GLU A 472 39.90 15.55 20.22
C GLU A 472 40.08 14.11 19.72
N LEU A 473 39.90 13.93 18.41
CA LEU A 473 40.17 12.66 17.74
C LEU A 473 40.95 12.89 16.44
N LYS A 474 42.02 12.12 16.27
CA LYS A 474 42.89 12.14 15.09
C LYS A 474 43.01 10.74 14.50
N SER A 475 42.79 10.64 13.20
CA SER A 475 43.09 9.47 12.37
C SER A 475 43.85 9.91 11.11
N ALA A 476 44.24 8.95 10.28
CA ALA A 476 45.03 9.20 9.07
C ALA A 476 44.33 10.14 8.04
N GLY A 477 43.00 10.26 8.08
CA GLY A 477 42.21 11.10 7.17
C GLY A 477 41.23 12.06 7.85
N LEU A 478 41.21 12.14 9.19
CA LEU A 478 40.29 12.98 9.93
C LEU A 478 40.96 13.58 11.16
N ASN A 479 40.80 14.89 11.35
CA ASN A 479 41.15 15.57 12.59
C ASN A 479 39.94 16.37 13.04
N LEU A 480 39.39 16.01 14.20
CA LEU A 480 38.20 16.64 14.76
C LEU A 480 38.47 17.06 16.21
N SER A 481 38.19 18.32 16.51
CA SER A 481 38.21 18.89 17.85
C SER A 481 36.85 19.49 18.15
N LEU A 482 36.20 19.04 19.22
CA LEU A 482 34.94 19.59 19.70
C LEU A 482 35.17 20.20 21.08
N ARG A 483 34.75 21.46 21.25
CA ARG A 483 34.81 22.20 22.50
C ARG A 483 33.40 22.60 22.92
N ARG A 484 33.09 22.46 24.20
CA ARG A 484 31.83 22.93 24.76
C ARG A 484 32.01 24.38 25.19
N ASP A 485 31.25 25.30 24.59
CA ASP A 485 31.18 26.67 25.07
C ASP A 485 30.47 26.69 26.43
N SER A 486 31.12 27.32 27.41
CA SER A 486 30.73 27.35 28.82
C SER A 486 29.47 28.15 29.10
#